data_AF-A0A954LMD0-F1
#
_entry.id   AF-A0A954LMD0-F1
#
_cell.length_a   1.000
_cell.length_b   1.000
_cell.length_c   1.000
_cell.angle_alpha   90.00
_cell.angle_beta   90.00
_cell.angle_gamma   90.00
#
_symmetry.space_group_name_H-M   'P 1'
#
loop_
_entity.id
_entity.type
_entity.pdbx_description
1 polymer ?
#
loop_
_entity_poly.entity_id
_entity_poly.type
_entity_poly.pdbx_seq_one_letter_code
_entity_poly.pdbx_strand_id
1 'polypeptide(L)'
;HIAERSEGLRECPSLHVPERLKQMAQIALNMLHRSIDSYVELNTKVARHVIHEDDLVDEMNKEIIDGLVDTMKQTRDLIEPAMHLFSVSRHIERVADHATNIAEDVIYLVEGAIVRHGHDETYFHSSPSDSSHLS
;
A
#
# COMPACT_ATOMS: atom_id res chain seq x y z
N HIS A 1 -7.36 -30.04 13.42
CA HIS A 1 -6.71 -28.78 13.87
C HIS A 1 -7.15 -27.50 13.14
N ILE A 2 -7.60 -27.53 11.86
CA ILE A 2 -8.28 -26.36 11.25
C ILE A 2 -9.80 -26.39 11.52
N ALA A 3 -10.40 -27.57 11.64
CA ALA A 3 -11.84 -27.74 11.88
C ALA A 3 -12.33 -27.29 13.27
N GLU A 4 -11.44 -27.13 14.24
CA GLU A 4 -11.81 -26.79 15.62
C GLU A 4 -11.91 -25.27 15.86
N ARG A 5 -11.28 -24.46 15.00
CA ARG A 5 -11.36 -22.99 15.08
C ARG A 5 -12.58 -22.41 14.38
N SER A 6 -13.26 -23.19 13.53
CA SER A 6 -14.50 -22.76 12.87
C SER A 6 -15.71 -22.76 13.78
N GLU A 7 -15.68 -23.47 14.91
CA GLU A 7 -16.86 -23.63 15.76
C GLU A 7 -17.07 -22.45 16.73
N GLY A 8 -16.00 -21.70 17.05
CA GLY A 8 -16.08 -20.45 17.82
C GLY A 8 -16.65 -19.25 17.05
N LEU A 9 -16.92 -19.40 15.74
CA LEU A 9 -17.55 -18.36 14.90
C LEU A 9 -19.08 -18.50 14.85
N ARG A 10 -19.68 -19.49 15.52
CA ARG A 10 -21.13 -19.75 15.47
C ARG A 10 -21.98 -18.87 16.38
N GLU A 11 -21.38 -18.15 17.32
CA GLU A 11 -22.11 -17.30 18.28
C GLU A 11 -22.02 -15.80 17.99
N CYS A 12 -21.63 -15.40 16.77
CA CYS A 12 -21.69 -14.00 16.36
C CYS A 12 -22.62 -13.87 15.15
N PRO A 13 -23.84 -13.32 15.32
CA PRO A 13 -24.79 -13.19 14.21
C PRO A 13 -24.22 -12.21 13.18
N SER A 14 -23.76 -12.77 12.06
CA SER A 14 -23.38 -12.10 10.80
C SER A 14 -22.68 -10.75 10.97
N LEU A 15 -21.37 -10.77 11.10
CA LEU A 15 -20.55 -9.58 10.85
C LEU A 15 -20.64 -9.27 9.35
N HIS A 16 -21.65 -8.49 8.97
CA HIS A 16 -21.89 -8.09 7.59
C HIS A 16 -20.78 -7.13 7.20
N VAL A 17 -19.82 -7.61 6.41
CA VAL A 17 -18.77 -6.76 5.83
C VAL A 17 -19.47 -5.67 5.01
N PRO A 18 -19.30 -4.38 5.36
CA PRO A 18 -19.94 -3.30 4.62
C PRO A 18 -19.56 -3.39 3.14
N GLU A 19 -20.53 -3.26 2.25
CA GLU A 19 -20.27 -3.34 0.80
C GLU A 19 -19.21 -2.32 0.36
N ARG A 20 -19.21 -1.16 1.01
CA ARG A 20 -18.21 -0.10 0.82
C ARG A 20 -16.78 -0.53 1.15
N LEU A 21 -16.58 -1.37 2.17
CA LEU A 21 -15.27 -1.91 2.52
C LEU A 21 -14.74 -2.86 1.42
N LYS A 22 -15.63 -3.67 0.82
CA LYS A 22 -15.25 -4.53 -0.31
C LYS A 22 -14.89 -3.71 -1.54
N GLN A 23 -15.63 -2.65 -1.81
CA GLN A 23 -15.33 -1.74 -2.92
C GLN A 23 -13.99 -1.04 -2.71
N MET A 24 -13.71 -0.54 -1.50
CA MET A 24 -12.42 0.07 -1.14
C MET A 24 -11.27 -0.94 -1.34
N ALA A 25 -11.46 -2.19 -0.90
CA ALA A 25 -10.48 -3.26 -1.12
C ALA A 25 -10.21 -3.53 -2.61
N GLN A 26 -11.27 -3.55 -3.43
CA GLN A 26 -11.14 -3.78 -4.87
C GLN A 26 -10.39 -2.64 -5.56
N ILE A 27 -10.64 -1.39 -5.16
CA ILE A 27 -9.95 -0.22 -5.70
C ILE A 27 -8.47 -0.26 -5.30
N ALA A 28 -8.15 -0.49 -4.02
CA ALA A 28 -6.77 -0.59 -3.54
C ALA A 28 -5.99 -1.71 -4.25
N LEU A 29 -6.62 -2.88 -4.48
CA LEU A 29 -6.00 -3.97 -5.25
C LEU A 29 -5.75 -3.57 -6.71
N ASN A 30 -6.69 -2.86 -7.33
CA ASN A 30 -6.53 -2.38 -8.70
C ASN A 30 -5.43 -1.30 -8.79
N MET A 31 -5.33 -0.41 -7.81
CA MET A 31 -4.23 0.55 -7.69
C MET A 31 -2.89 -0.16 -7.61
N LEU A 32 -2.77 -1.20 -6.78
CA LEU A 32 -1.56 -2.01 -6.67
C LEU A 32 -1.18 -2.69 -7.98
N HIS A 33 -2.15 -3.30 -8.69
CA HIS A 33 -1.86 -3.89 -10.00
C HIS A 33 -1.41 -2.83 -11.00
N ARG A 34 -2.10 -1.69 -11.08
CA ARG A 34 -1.74 -0.60 -11.97
C ARG A 34 -0.39 0.03 -11.64
N SER A 35 -0.02 0.13 -10.36
CA SER A 35 1.28 0.68 -9.97
C SER A 35 2.41 -0.24 -10.42
N ILE A 36 2.24 -1.55 -10.27
CA ILE A 36 3.17 -2.57 -10.77
C ILE A 36 3.26 -2.52 -12.30
N ASP A 37 2.12 -2.47 -13.00
CA ASP A 37 2.09 -2.39 -14.47
C ASP A 37 2.79 -1.11 -14.94
N SER A 38 2.52 0.03 -14.29
CA SER A 38 3.16 1.30 -14.60
C SER A 38 4.68 1.26 -14.40
N TYR A 39 5.15 0.50 -13.42
CA TYR A 39 6.57 0.33 -13.14
C TYR A 39 7.25 -0.55 -14.19
N VAL A 40 6.62 -1.68 -14.56
CA VAL A 40 7.15 -2.58 -15.60
C VAL A 40 7.21 -1.89 -16.97
N GLU A 41 6.19 -1.09 -17.30
CA GLU A 41 6.08 -0.41 -18.59
C GLU A 41 6.71 1.00 -18.61
N LEU A 42 7.20 1.48 -17.46
CA LEU A 42 7.66 2.87 -17.29
C LEU A 42 6.61 3.90 -17.75
N ASN A 43 5.34 3.63 -17.44
CA ASN A 43 4.20 4.38 -17.93
C ASN A 43 3.71 5.42 -16.90
N THR A 44 4.21 6.65 -17.01
CA THR A 44 3.87 7.74 -16.08
C THR A 44 2.40 8.13 -16.12
N LYS A 45 1.69 7.88 -17.21
CA LYS A 45 0.24 8.17 -17.30
C LYS A 45 -0.55 7.25 -16.38
N VAL A 46 -0.21 5.96 -16.36
CA VAL A 46 -0.84 4.98 -15.47
C VAL A 46 -0.46 5.29 -14.03
N ALA A 47 0.80 5.63 -13.76
CA ALA A 47 1.24 6.03 -12.43
C ALA A 47 0.46 7.25 -11.89
N ARG A 48 0.29 8.31 -12.68
CA ARG A 48 -0.53 9.48 -12.29
C ARG A 48 -1.99 9.12 -12.01
N HIS A 49 -2.53 8.15 -12.75
CA HIS A 49 -3.89 7.66 -12.49
C HIS A 49 -3.98 6.96 -11.13
N VAL A 50 -2.99 6.14 -10.76
CA VAL A 50 -2.95 5.51 -9.43
C VAL A 50 -2.95 6.56 -8.33
N ILE A 51 -2.11 7.60 -8.44
CA ILE A 51 -2.05 8.69 -7.45
C ILE A 51 -3.42 9.38 -7.31
N HIS A 52 -4.15 9.60 -8.41
CA HIS A 52 -5.47 10.21 -8.33
C HIS A 52 -6.54 9.29 -7.74
N GLU A 53 -6.41 7.96 -7.89
CA GLU A 53 -7.34 7.01 -7.29
C GLU A 53 -7.20 6.91 -5.77
N ASP A 54 -6.07 7.34 -5.22
CA ASP A 54 -5.82 7.40 -3.78
C ASP A 54 -6.83 8.33 -3.06
N ASP A 55 -7.15 9.47 -3.67
CA ASP A 55 -8.17 10.42 -3.16
C ASP A 55 -9.52 9.71 -2.92
N LEU A 56 -9.89 8.79 -3.80
CA LEU A 56 -11.12 8.01 -3.69
C LEU A 56 -11.02 7.00 -2.54
N VAL A 57 -9.87 6.34 -2.36
CA VAL A 57 -9.67 5.40 -1.24
C VAL A 57 -9.71 6.13 0.10
N ASP A 58 -9.15 7.33 0.19
CA ASP A 58 -9.17 8.18 1.37
C ASP A 58 -10.58 8.63 1.75
N GLU A 59 -11.34 9.13 0.77
CA GLU A 59 -12.77 9.44 0.96
C GLU A 59 -13.51 8.19 1.43
N MET A 60 -13.18 7.04 0.84
CA MET A 60 -13.83 5.79 1.18
C MET A 60 -13.57 5.33 2.61
N ASN A 61 -12.31 5.40 3.03
CA ASN A 61 -11.87 5.07 4.37
C ASN A 61 -12.56 5.95 5.41
N LYS A 62 -12.66 7.27 5.15
CA LYS A 62 -13.29 8.21 6.06
C LYS A 62 -14.76 7.88 6.32
N GLU A 63 -15.55 7.66 5.27
CA GLU A 63 -16.97 7.31 5.43
C GLU A 63 -17.17 5.96 6.12
N ILE A 64 -16.28 4.99 5.87
CA ILE A 64 -16.31 3.69 6.57
C ILE A 64 -16.07 3.92 8.06
N ILE A 65 -15.05 4.70 8.42
CA ILE A 65 -14.73 5.00 9.82
C ILE A 65 -15.90 5.73 10.49
N ASP A 66 -16.49 6.73 9.84
CA ASP A 66 -17.65 7.47 10.37
C ASP A 66 -18.84 6.53 10.63
N GLY A 67 -19.15 5.64 9.68
CA GLY A 67 -20.21 4.63 9.84
C GLY A 67 -19.94 3.60 10.95
N LEU A 68 -18.69 3.18 11.12
CA LEU A 68 -18.29 2.31 12.23
C LEU A 68 -18.44 3.03 13.58
N VAL A 69 -18.00 4.29 13.69
CA VAL A 69 -18.16 5.10 14.90
C VAL A 69 -19.63 5.27 15.26
N ASP A 70 -20.51 5.53 14.29
CA ASP A 70 -21.93 5.67 14.56
C ASP A 70 -22.57 4.35 14.99
N THR A 71 -22.14 3.23 14.42
CA THR A 71 -22.54 1.88 14.87
C THR A 71 -22.16 1.64 16.33
N MET A 72 -20.93 2.00 16.72
CA MET A 72 -20.43 1.87 18.09
C MET A 72 -21.22 2.74 19.08
N LYS A 73 -21.63 3.95 18.67
CA LYS A 73 -22.45 4.85 19.50
C LYS A 73 -23.86 4.32 19.71
N GLN A 74 -24.45 3.68 18.69
CA GLN A 74 -25.83 3.17 18.74
C GLN A 74 -25.93 1.88 19.56
N THR A 75 -24.98 0.97 19.42
CA THR A 75 -25.04 -0.37 20.04
C THR A 75 -23.69 -0.76 20.63
N ARG A 76 -23.60 -0.81 21.97
CA ARG A 76 -22.37 -1.12 22.70
C ARG A 76 -21.80 -2.50 22.38
N ASP A 77 -22.67 -3.48 22.15
CA ASP A 77 -22.27 -4.87 21.83
C ASP A 77 -21.59 -4.98 20.45
N LEU A 78 -21.71 -3.96 19.60
CA LEU A 78 -21.07 -3.92 18.28
C LEU A 78 -19.67 -3.28 18.30
N ILE A 79 -19.17 -2.80 19.45
CA ILE A 79 -17.88 -2.13 19.55
C ILE A 79 -16.74 -3.05 19.10
N GLU A 80 -16.66 -4.26 19.64
CA GLU A 80 -15.59 -5.21 19.31
C GLU A 80 -15.63 -5.65 17.83
N PRO A 81 -16.78 -6.08 17.26
CA PRO A 81 -16.93 -6.30 15.83
C PRO A 81 -16.52 -5.11 14.95
N ALA A 82 -16.92 -3.89 15.33
CA ALA A 82 -16.60 -2.69 14.56
C ALA A 82 -15.10 -2.33 14.63
N MET A 83 -14.41 -2.64 15.72
CA MET A 83 -12.96 -2.48 15.83
C MET A 83 -12.18 -3.45 14.90
N HIS A 84 -12.69 -4.66 14.69
CA HIS A 84 -12.13 -5.56 13.69
C HIS A 84 -12.26 -4.98 12.27
N LEU A 85 -13.43 -4.44 11.92
CA LEU A 85 -13.64 -3.79 10.62
C LEU A 85 -12.79 -2.54 10.44
N PHE A 86 -12.62 -1.74 11.49
CA PHE A 86 -11.71 -0.57 11.48
C PHE A 86 -10.27 -1.00 11.15
N SER A 87 -9.80 -2.07 11.78
CA SER A 87 -8.45 -2.61 11.54
C SER A 87 -8.29 -3.08 10.09
N VAL A 88 -9.32 -3.74 9.53
CA VAL A 88 -9.33 -4.15 8.12
C VAL A 88 -9.28 -2.94 7.18
N SER A 89 -10.10 -1.91 7.42
CA SER A 89 -10.10 -0.66 6.62
C SER A 89 -8.71 -0.02 6.59
N ARG A 90 -8.05 0.04 7.74
CA ARG A 90 -6.67 0.56 7.85
C ARG A 90 -5.66 -0.28 7.07
N HIS A 91 -5.82 -1.59 7.02
CA HIS A 91 -4.93 -2.43 6.22
C HIS A 91 -5.13 -2.20 4.71
N ILE A 92 -6.36 -1.91 4.28
CA ILE A 92 -6.66 -1.60 2.88
C ILE A 92 -6.08 -0.25 2.49
N GLU A 93 -6.25 0.79 3.31
CA GLU A 93 -5.65 2.12 3.07
C GLU A 93 -4.13 2.01 2.92
N ARG A 94 -3.45 1.25 3.79
CA ARG A 94 -2.01 1.00 3.65
C ARG A 94 -1.61 0.36 2.32
N VAL A 95 -2.46 -0.48 1.73
CA VAL A 95 -2.20 -1.07 0.41
C VAL A 95 -2.29 -0.02 -0.68
N ALA A 96 -3.28 0.88 -0.61
CA ALA A 96 -3.40 2.01 -1.52
C ALA A 96 -2.20 2.96 -1.41
N ASP A 97 -1.81 3.33 -0.19
CA ASP A 97 -0.61 4.11 0.12
C ASP A 97 0.65 3.51 -0.54
N HIS A 98 0.84 2.20 -0.40
CA HIS A 98 1.98 1.52 -1.02
C HIS A 98 1.91 1.54 -2.55
N ALA A 99 0.72 1.43 -3.14
CA ALA A 99 0.54 1.56 -4.57
C ALA A 99 0.85 2.98 -5.07
N THR A 100 0.41 4.00 -4.33
CA THR A 100 0.69 5.42 -4.59
C THR A 100 2.19 5.70 -4.55
N ASN A 101 2.89 5.23 -3.51
CA ASN A 101 4.36 5.36 -3.42
C ASN A 101 5.08 4.75 -4.63
N ILE A 102 4.68 3.54 -5.08
CA ILE A 102 5.26 2.91 -6.27
C ILE A 102 5.02 3.77 -7.52
N ALA A 103 3.81 4.33 -7.66
CA ALA A 103 3.48 5.19 -8.79
C ALA A 103 4.30 6.50 -8.78
N GLU A 104 4.50 7.11 -7.62
CA GLU A 104 5.38 8.28 -7.47
C GLU A 104 6.83 7.96 -7.89
N ASP A 105 7.34 6.80 -7.47
CA ASP A 105 8.67 6.31 -7.86
C ASP A 105 8.78 6.13 -9.39
N VAL A 106 7.72 5.68 -10.07
CA VAL A 106 7.69 5.56 -11.54
C VAL A 106 7.76 6.93 -12.21
N ILE A 107 6.99 7.91 -11.72
CA ILE A 107 7.05 9.28 -12.26
C ILE A 107 8.47 9.84 -12.09
N TYR A 108 9.05 9.66 -10.91
CA TYR A 108 10.43 10.08 -10.65
C TYR A 108 11.44 9.37 -11.56
N LEU A 109 11.29 8.05 -11.75
CA LEU A 109 12.15 7.23 -12.60
C LEU A 109 12.05 7.58 -14.09
N VAL A 110 10.95 8.14 -14.59
CA VAL A 110 10.80 8.44 -16.02
C VAL A 110 11.02 9.92 -16.32
N GLU A 111 10.43 10.79 -15.51
CA GLU A 111 10.49 12.24 -15.73
C GLU A 111 11.74 12.87 -15.07
N GLY A 112 12.37 12.16 -14.14
CA GLY A 112 13.61 12.55 -13.46
C GLY A 112 14.86 11.74 -13.83
N ALA A 113 14.80 10.76 -14.75
CA ALA A 113 15.94 9.89 -15.09
C ALA A 113 16.68 10.18 -16.42
N ILE A 114 16.69 11.42 -16.92
CA ILE A 114 17.84 11.88 -17.71
C ILE A 114 18.46 13.14 -17.09
N VAL A 115 18.79 13.11 -15.79
CA VAL A 115 19.83 13.98 -15.21
C VAL A 115 20.57 13.28 -14.05
N ARG A 116 21.18 12.11 -14.31
CA ARG A 116 22.46 11.77 -13.67
C ARG A 116 23.46 11.54 -14.80
N HIS A 117 24.40 12.48 -14.91
CA HIS A 117 25.38 12.62 -15.97
C HIS A 117 26.22 11.35 -16.19
N GLY A 118 26.51 11.05 -17.46
CA GLY A 118 27.81 10.48 -17.85
C GLY A 118 28.90 11.57 -17.84
N HIS A 119 30.16 11.13 -17.71
CA HIS A 119 31.37 11.80 -17.19
C HIS A 119 31.51 11.58 -15.67
N ASP A 120 32.39 10.71 -15.17
CA ASP A 120 33.82 10.62 -15.54
C ASP A 120 34.35 9.20 -15.76
N GLU A 121 34.91 8.98 -16.97
CA GLU A 121 36.14 8.21 -17.10
C GLU A 121 37.31 9.01 -16.49
N THR A 122 38.38 8.30 -16.10
CA THR A 122 39.73 8.77 -15.75
C THR A 122 40.05 9.06 -14.27
N TYR A 123 40.50 8.01 -13.57
CA TYR A 123 41.68 8.11 -12.71
C TYR A 123 42.57 6.86 -12.91
N PHE A 124 43.48 6.97 -13.89
CA PHE A 124 44.72 6.22 -13.86
C PHE A 124 45.71 6.96 -12.95
N HIS A 125 46.04 6.38 -11.80
CA HIS A 125 47.43 6.40 -11.32
C HIS A 125 47.78 5.03 -10.73
N SER A 126 48.42 4.23 -11.59
CA SER A 126 49.53 3.33 -11.31
C SER A 126 49.90 3.05 -9.85
N SER A 127 49.83 1.77 -9.48
CA SER A 127 50.54 1.13 -8.35
C SER A 127 52.06 1.37 -8.41
N PRO A 128 52.82 1.29 -7.30
CA PRO A 128 53.31 -0.04 -6.89
C PRO A 128 53.55 -0.29 -5.37
N SER A 129 53.56 -1.59 -5.03
CA SER A 129 54.39 -2.28 -4.02
C SER A 129 54.36 -1.92 -2.52
N ASP A 130 53.76 -2.85 -1.76
CA ASP A 130 54.42 -3.68 -0.73
C ASP A 130 55.14 -3.03 0.48
N SER A 131 54.62 -3.26 1.69
CA SER A 131 55.36 -3.64 2.92
C SER A 131 54.45 -3.59 4.16
N SER A 132 53.58 -4.58 4.33
CA SER A 132 53.01 -4.89 5.65
C SER A 132 53.95 -5.86 6.38
N HIS A 133 54.73 -5.31 7.32
CA HIS A 133 55.38 -6.07 8.37
C HIS A 133 54.33 -6.90 9.15
N LEU A 134 54.48 -8.22 9.08
CA LEU A 134 53.93 -9.18 10.02
C LEU A 134 55.05 -9.55 11.00
N SER A 135 54.76 -9.37 12.30
CA SER A 135 55.40 -9.94 13.49
C SER A 135 56.82 -9.50 13.85
#